data_AF-A3MXI8-F1
#
_entry.id   AF-A3MXI8-F1
#
_cell.length_a   1.000
_cell.length_b   1.000
_cell.length_c   1.000
_cell.angle_alpha   90.00
_cell.angle_beta   90.00
_cell.angle_gamma   90.00
#
_symmetry.space_group_name_H-M   'P 1'
#
loop_
_entity.id
_entity.type
_entity.pdbx_description
1 polymer ?
#
loop_
_entity_poly.entity_id
_entity_poly.type
_entity_poly.pdbx_seq_one_letter_code
_entity_poly.pdbx_strand_id
1 'polypeptide(L)'
;MAGASLGAVLAAFWWRWGGAGGGSAGGVRRCGEVRLVYGREECPVCKMVVDYPPSSAAMRARVRGVERWYFFDDLGCMAVWYREVERQGGEVLEVCVRDRVDGGWIRGEDAVYLATGEFTAMQTGIVAVSPDNVEAYRRGVVKGPWRIETLDGPQNYSPPPPGEVRGVVDFKCLVEKFDYGAAWSVDPNWYRGC
;
A
#
# COMPACT_ATOMS: atom_id res chain seq x y z
N MET A 1 15.77 -79.34 15.26
CA MET A 1 17.06 -78.86 15.81
C MET A 1 17.10 -77.36 15.51
N ALA A 2 16.53 -76.52 16.39
CA ALA A 2 17.18 -75.87 17.53
C ALA A 2 18.29 -74.89 17.10
N GLY A 3 18.12 -73.61 17.43
CA GLY A 3 19.21 -72.62 17.40
C GLY A 3 18.78 -71.19 17.09
N ALA A 4 18.32 -70.47 18.12
CA ALA A 4 18.19 -69.01 18.13
C ALA A 4 19.54 -68.36 18.54
N SER A 5 19.86 -67.18 18.02
CA SER A 5 20.88 -66.23 18.53
C SER A 5 20.53 -64.85 17.94
N LEU A 6 19.95 -63.87 18.65
CA LEU A 6 20.45 -62.94 19.70
C LEU A 6 21.62 -62.02 19.28
N GLY A 7 21.37 -60.70 19.39
CA GLY A 7 22.36 -59.61 19.48
C GLY A 7 22.64 -58.93 18.14
N ALA A 8 22.60 -57.60 17.96
CA ALA A 8 22.79 -56.52 18.93
C ALA A 8 21.99 -55.27 18.53
N VAL A 9 21.49 -54.58 19.55
CA VAL A 9 20.94 -53.23 19.50
C VAL A 9 22.11 -52.25 19.45
N LEU A 10 22.20 -51.44 18.39
CA LEU A 10 23.01 -50.22 18.39
C LEU A 10 22.09 -49.03 18.46
N ALA A 11 22.01 -48.45 19.66
CA ALA A 11 21.47 -47.13 19.90
C ALA A 11 22.39 -46.09 19.23
N ALA A 12 21.87 -45.38 18.23
CA ALA A 12 22.51 -44.16 17.75
C ALA A 12 21.98 -42.98 18.59
N PHE A 13 22.86 -42.52 19.46
CA PHE A 13 22.68 -41.38 20.35
C PHE A 13 22.54 -40.08 19.56
N TRP A 14 21.71 -39.21 20.10
CA TRP A 14 21.39 -37.87 19.66
C TRP A 14 22.61 -36.93 19.61
N TRP A 15 22.68 -36.12 18.56
CA TRP A 15 23.19 -34.73 18.54
C TRP A 15 22.38 -34.02 17.43
N ARG A 16 21.31 -33.28 17.75
CA ARG A 16 21.27 -31.86 18.14
C ARG A 16 22.02 -30.93 17.20
N TRP A 17 21.33 -30.51 16.15
CA TRP A 17 21.24 -29.14 15.63
C TRP A 17 19.80 -29.02 15.09
N GLY A 18 18.89 -28.17 15.57
CA GLY A 18 19.10 -26.88 16.23
C GLY A 18 19.20 -25.76 15.19
N GLY A 19 18.08 -25.44 14.53
CA GLY A 19 17.93 -24.34 13.59
C GLY A 19 16.58 -24.52 12.87
N ALA A 20 15.41 -24.16 13.41
CA ALA A 20 15.01 -22.83 13.88
C ALA A 20 15.37 -21.74 12.85
N GLY A 21 14.33 -21.22 12.19
CA GLY A 21 14.42 -19.98 11.43
C GLY A 21 14.64 -20.14 9.93
N GLY A 22 13.76 -20.89 9.25
CA GLY A 22 13.45 -20.56 7.86
C GLY A 22 12.84 -19.16 7.86
N GLY A 23 13.67 -18.15 7.64
CA GLY A 23 13.23 -16.77 7.47
C GLY A 23 12.22 -16.74 6.33
N SER A 24 10.97 -16.46 6.67
CA SER A 24 9.97 -16.09 5.67
C SER A 24 10.49 -14.83 5.00
N ALA A 25 10.95 -14.94 3.75
CA ALA A 25 11.12 -13.79 2.89
C ALA A 25 9.74 -13.12 2.82
N GLY A 26 9.59 -12.02 3.55
CA GLY A 26 8.35 -11.28 3.66
C GLY A 26 8.00 -10.66 2.32
N GLY A 27 7.28 -11.42 1.49
CA GLY A 27 6.75 -10.92 0.22
C GLY A 27 5.73 -9.81 0.47
N VAL A 28 5.75 -8.80 -0.38
CA VAL A 28 4.79 -7.68 -0.37
C VAL A 28 3.38 -8.22 -0.51
N ARG A 29 2.51 -7.98 0.48
CA ARG A 29 1.15 -8.48 0.42
C ARG A 29 0.32 -7.57 -0.47
N ARG A 30 -0.36 -8.19 -1.42
CA ARG A 30 -1.36 -7.51 -2.26
C ARG A 30 -2.67 -7.38 -1.48
N CYS A 31 -3.43 -6.34 -1.79
CA CYS A 31 -4.76 -6.17 -1.24
C CYS A 31 -5.75 -7.23 -1.72
N GLY A 32 -6.87 -7.36 -1.01
CA GLY A 32 -8.06 -8.02 -1.54
C GLY A 32 -8.61 -7.36 -2.81
N GLU A 33 -9.74 -7.85 -3.30
CA GLU A 33 -10.39 -7.32 -4.50
C GLU A 33 -10.88 -5.87 -4.28
N VAL A 34 -10.08 -4.89 -4.72
CA VAL A 34 -10.44 -3.46 -4.72
C VAL A 34 -11.29 -3.16 -5.97
N ARG A 35 -12.59 -2.91 -5.77
CA ARG A 35 -13.57 -2.64 -6.83
C ARG A 35 -13.73 -1.14 -7.12
N LEU A 36 -12.62 -0.44 -7.38
CA LEU A 36 -12.65 0.97 -7.78
C LEU A 36 -12.99 1.09 -9.27
N VAL A 37 -14.04 1.86 -9.58
CA VAL A 37 -14.39 2.27 -10.95
C VAL A 37 -14.04 3.75 -11.12
N TYR A 38 -13.00 4.05 -11.90
CA TYR A 38 -12.58 5.43 -12.16
C TYR A 38 -13.67 6.21 -12.90
N GLY A 39 -13.84 7.48 -12.52
CA GLY A 39 -14.90 8.34 -13.04
C GLY A 39 -16.26 8.15 -12.36
N ARG A 40 -16.40 7.19 -11.42
CA ARG A 40 -17.65 6.94 -10.67
C ARG A 40 -17.56 7.32 -9.21
N GLU A 41 -16.50 6.86 -8.54
CA GLU A 41 -16.40 6.96 -7.09
C GLU A 41 -16.04 8.38 -6.66
N GLU A 42 -16.69 8.90 -5.61
CA GLU A 42 -16.39 10.22 -5.04
C GLU A 42 -15.45 10.08 -3.84
N CYS A 43 -14.38 10.87 -3.81
CA CYS A 43 -13.48 10.96 -2.67
C CYS A 43 -14.18 11.66 -1.48
N PRO A 44 -14.25 11.03 -0.29
CA PRO A 44 -15.01 11.58 0.83
C PRO A 44 -14.39 12.86 1.43
N VAL A 45 -13.13 13.16 1.10
CA VAL A 45 -12.38 14.31 1.63
C VAL A 45 -12.50 15.53 0.71
N CYS A 46 -12.04 15.42 -0.55
CA CYS A 46 -12.06 16.55 -1.50
C CYS A 46 -13.40 16.71 -2.24
N LYS A 47 -14.30 15.70 -2.18
CA LYS A 47 -15.59 15.68 -2.90
C LYS A 47 -15.48 15.68 -4.43
N MET A 48 -14.30 15.37 -4.96
CA MET A 48 -14.09 15.17 -6.38
C MET A 48 -14.23 13.68 -6.74
N VAL A 49 -14.39 13.42 -8.04
CA VAL A 49 -14.48 12.07 -8.59
C VAL A 49 -13.06 11.50 -8.72
N VAL A 50 -12.86 10.26 -8.26
CA VAL A 50 -11.59 9.54 -8.38
C VAL A 50 -11.35 9.18 -9.85
N ASP A 51 -10.43 9.89 -10.50
CA ASP A 51 -10.14 9.75 -11.93
C ASP A 51 -8.65 9.62 -12.27
N TYR A 52 -7.75 9.75 -11.29
CA TYR A 52 -6.30 9.69 -11.50
C TYR A 52 -5.67 8.45 -10.83
N PRO A 53 -5.43 7.35 -11.59
CA PRO A 53 -4.92 6.10 -11.03
C PRO A 53 -3.58 6.19 -10.25
N PRO A 54 -2.56 6.95 -10.70
CA PRO A 54 -1.21 6.90 -10.10
C PRO A 54 -1.13 7.28 -8.62
N SER A 55 -2.03 8.13 -8.12
CA SER A 55 -2.05 8.53 -6.71
C SER A 55 -3.19 7.90 -5.92
N SER A 56 -4.15 7.25 -6.59
CA SER A 56 -5.38 6.78 -5.95
C SER A 56 -5.14 5.76 -4.83
N ALA A 57 -6.05 5.76 -3.86
CA ALA A 57 -6.04 4.82 -2.75
C ALA A 57 -7.45 4.32 -2.44
N ALA A 58 -7.53 3.24 -1.67
CA ALA A 58 -8.78 2.69 -1.17
C ALA A 58 -8.62 2.31 0.31
N MET A 59 -9.69 2.40 1.07
CA MET A 59 -9.73 2.02 2.49
C MET A 59 -11.04 1.31 2.78
N ARG A 60 -10.97 0.13 3.38
CA ARG A 60 -12.12 -0.53 3.97
C ARG A 60 -12.17 -0.15 5.43
N ALA A 61 -13.28 0.44 5.85
CA ALA A 61 -13.45 0.87 7.23
C ALA A 61 -14.88 0.65 7.72
N ARG A 62 -15.01 0.45 9.03
CA ARG A 62 -16.28 0.38 9.74
C ARG A 62 -16.51 1.67 10.51
N VAL A 63 -17.53 2.44 10.12
CA VAL A 63 -17.91 3.69 10.78
C VAL A 63 -19.35 3.58 11.23
N ARG A 64 -19.62 3.78 12.53
CA ARG A 64 -20.96 3.65 13.12
C ARG A 64 -21.64 2.29 12.83
N GLY A 65 -20.85 1.22 12.90
CA GLY A 65 -21.31 -0.15 12.62
C GLY A 65 -21.47 -0.50 11.14
N VAL A 66 -21.27 0.45 10.22
CA VAL A 66 -21.36 0.21 8.77
C VAL A 66 -19.97 0.04 8.18
N GLU A 67 -19.71 -1.14 7.65
CA GLU A 67 -18.49 -1.45 6.90
C GLU A 67 -18.66 -1.10 5.42
N ARG A 68 -17.74 -0.32 4.86
CA ARG A 68 -17.69 -0.04 3.41
C ARG A 68 -16.28 0.27 2.92
N TRP A 69 -16.13 0.22 1.61
CA TRP A 69 -14.97 0.79 0.93
C TRP A 69 -15.14 2.30 0.75
N TYR A 70 -14.03 3.00 0.88
CA TYR A 70 -13.83 4.40 0.59
C TYR A 70 -12.70 4.50 -0.44
N PHE A 71 -12.83 5.40 -1.40
CA PHE A 71 -11.85 5.60 -2.46
C PHE A 71 -11.36 7.04 -2.42
N PHE A 72 -10.10 7.26 -2.76
CA PHE A 72 -9.46 8.56 -2.63
C PHE A 72 -8.71 8.93 -3.90
N ASP A 73 -8.81 10.20 -4.26
CA ASP A 73 -8.06 10.83 -5.36
C ASP A 73 -6.55 10.71 -5.16
N ASP A 74 -6.11 10.90 -3.92
CA ASP A 74 -4.72 10.65 -3.54
C ASP A 74 -4.51 10.20 -2.09
N LEU A 75 -3.25 9.92 -1.77
CA LEU A 75 -2.82 9.44 -0.46
C LEU A 75 -2.97 10.48 0.66
N GLY A 76 -2.97 11.78 0.35
CA GLY A 76 -3.22 12.80 1.36
C GLY A 76 -4.69 12.80 1.80
N CYS A 77 -5.63 12.66 0.86
CA CYS A 77 -7.03 12.43 1.21
C CYS A 77 -7.23 11.15 2.04
N MET A 78 -6.53 10.06 1.69
CA MET A 78 -6.58 8.82 2.47
C MET A 78 -6.07 9.02 3.91
N ALA A 79 -4.94 9.71 4.10
CA ALA A 79 -4.37 9.99 5.42
C ALA A 79 -5.31 10.83 6.31
N VAL A 80 -5.93 11.86 5.74
CA VAL A 80 -6.93 12.68 6.46
C VAL A 80 -8.15 11.86 6.85
N TRP A 81 -8.65 11.03 5.93
CA TRP A 81 -9.82 10.18 6.20
C TRP A 81 -9.52 9.09 7.23
N TYR A 82 -8.30 8.56 7.27
CA TYR A 82 -7.86 7.60 8.28
C TYR A 82 -8.12 8.14 9.69
N ARG A 83 -7.64 9.35 9.97
CA ARG A 83 -7.86 10.03 11.26
C ARG A 83 -9.34 10.34 11.51
N GLU A 84 -10.08 10.67 10.47
CA GLU A 84 -11.51 10.93 10.57
C GLU A 84 -12.31 9.68 10.97
N VAL A 85 -11.94 8.50 10.45
CA VAL A 85 -12.50 7.21 10.89
C VAL A 85 -12.24 7.00 12.38
N GLU A 86 -10.99 7.17 12.83
CA GLU A 86 -10.63 7.00 14.25
C GLU A 86 -11.36 8.01 15.15
N ARG A 87 -11.43 9.28 14.74
CA ARG A 87 -12.14 10.35 15.47
C ARG A 87 -13.62 10.04 15.65
N GLN A 88 -14.23 9.34 14.70
CA GLN A 88 -15.62 8.90 14.78
C GLN A 88 -15.81 7.60 15.60
N GLY A 89 -14.75 7.07 16.22
CA GLY A 89 -14.77 5.78 16.89
C GLY A 89 -14.96 4.61 15.92
N GLY A 90 -14.61 4.80 14.65
CA GLY A 90 -14.59 3.76 13.64
C GLY A 90 -13.32 2.92 13.68
N GLU A 91 -13.27 1.94 12.80
CA GLU A 91 -12.16 1.00 12.65
C GLU A 91 -11.71 0.94 11.19
N VAL A 92 -10.40 1.13 10.95
CA VAL A 92 -9.80 0.91 9.63
C VAL A 92 -9.43 -0.57 9.52
N LEU A 93 -10.06 -1.28 8.60
CA LEU A 93 -9.91 -2.73 8.43
C LEU A 93 -8.82 -3.07 7.42
N GLU A 94 -8.66 -2.24 6.39
CA GLU A 94 -7.70 -2.46 5.31
C GLU A 94 -7.41 -1.14 4.58
N VAL A 95 -6.14 -0.86 4.29
CA VAL A 95 -5.72 0.23 3.41
C VAL A 95 -5.04 -0.37 2.20
N CYS A 96 -5.44 0.10 1.02
CA CYS A 96 -4.93 -0.31 -0.26
C CYS A 96 -4.41 0.89 -1.03
N VAL A 97 -3.16 0.81 -1.44
CA VAL A 97 -2.50 1.90 -2.15
C VAL A 97 -2.04 1.42 -3.51
N ARG A 98 -2.08 2.31 -4.49
CA ARG A 98 -1.64 2.00 -5.85
C ARG A 98 -0.13 1.95 -5.90
N ASP A 99 0.44 0.86 -6.39
CA ASP A 99 1.85 0.84 -6.77
C ASP A 99 2.06 1.78 -7.96
N ARG A 100 2.85 2.82 -7.74
CA ARG A 100 3.14 3.82 -8.75
C ARG A 100 3.98 3.29 -9.93
N VAL A 101 4.59 2.11 -9.82
CA VAL A 101 5.36 1.48 -10.89
C VAL A 101 4.51 0.49 -11.70
N ASP A 102 3.78 -0.41 -11.06
CA ASP A 102 3.08 -1.50 -11.76
C ASP A 102 1.54 -1.39 -11.76
N GLY A 103 0.98 -0.40 -11.08
CA GLY A 103 -0.47 -0.18 -10.99
C GLY A 103 -1.21 -1.20 -10.13
N GLY A 104 -0.50 -2.15 -9.52
CA GLY A 104 -1.09 -3.15 -8.63
C GLY A 104 -1.49 -2.55 -7.28
N TRP A 105 -2.44 -3.17 -6.61
CA TRP A 105 -2.85 -2.78 -5.27
C TRP A 105 -1.96 -3.42 -4.20
N ILE A 106 -1.36 -2.60 -3.34
CA ILE A 106 -0.50 -3.03 -2.23
C ILE A 106 -1.23 -2.74 -0.92
N ARG A 107 -1.07 -3.61 0.07
CA ARG A 107 -1.47 -3.29 1.44
C ARG A 107 -0.67 -2.09 1.94
N GLY A 108 -1.34 -1.08 2.48
CA GLY A 108 -0.70 0.18 2.89
C GLY A 108 0.47 -0.03 3.86
N GLU A 109 0.33 -0.98 4.80
CA GLU A 109 1.38 -1.28 5.78
C GLU A 109 2.67 -1.86 5.18
N ASP A 110 2.61 -2.41 3.95
CA ASP A 110 3.75 -3.03 3.28
C ASP A 110 4.36 -2.13 2.20
N ALA A 111 3.76 -0.97 1.94
CA ALA A 111 4.21 -0.05 0.90
C ALA A 111 5.32 0.89 1.41
N VAL A 112 6.15 1.36 0.48
CA VAL A 112 7.07 2.48 0.70
C VAL A 112 6.41 3.74 0.17
N TYR A 113 6.33 4.77 1.00
CA TYR A 113 5.72 6.05 0.60
C TYR A 113 6.81 7.03 0.22
N LEU A 114 6.68 7.64 -0.95
CA LEU A 114 7.61 8.63 -1.45
C LEU A 114 6.92 9.99 -1.44
N ALA A 115 7.57 10.97 -0.81
CA ALA A 115 7.26 12.38 -1.04
C ALA A 115 8.03 12.82 -2.28
N THR A 116 7.32 13.35 -3.27
CA THR A 116 7.84 13.61 -4.61
C THR A 116 7.44 15.00 -5.10
N GLY A 117 8.03 15.41 -6.21
CA GLY A 117 7.59 16.59 -6.96
C GLY A 117 6.55 16.29 -8.04
N GLU A 118 6.00 15.08 -8.09
CA GLU A 118 5.09 14.68 -9.16
C GLU A 118 3.67 15.18 -8.93
N PHE A 119 2.90 15.28 -10.02
CA PHE A 119 1.49 15.59 -9.94
C PHE A 119 0.73 14.45 -9.27
N THR A 120 -0.05 14.79 -8.25
CA THR A 120 -1.15 13.97 -7.73
C THR A 120 -2.43 14.78 -7.83
N ALA A 121 -3.58 14.11 -7.80
CA ALA A 121 -4.88 14.77 -7.96
C ALA A 121 -5.12 15.94 -6.98
N MET A 122 -4.59 15.86 -5.76
CA MET A 122 -4.65 16.95 -4.76
C MET A 122 -3.31 17.68 -4.56
N GLN A 123 -2.35 17.54 -5.48
CA GLN A 123 -1.00 18.13 -5.40
C GLN A 123 -0.24 17.82 -4.10
N THR A 124 -0.50 16.67 -3.48
CA THR A 124 0.21 16.22 -2.28
C THR A 124 1.63 15.75 -2.60
N GLY A 125 1.86 15.30 -3.84
CA GLY A 125 3.14 14.72 -4.26
C GLY A 125 3.45 13.42 -3.54
N ILE A 126 2.43 12.71 -3.02
CA ILE A 126 2.62 11.47 -2.29
C ILE A 126 2.26 10.30 -3.19
N VAL A 127 3.19 9.35 -3.34
CA VAL A 127 2.93 8.09 -4.04
C VAL A 127 3.38 6.91 -3.21
N ALA A 128 2.76 5.76 -3.46
CA ALA A 128 3.14 4.49 -2.86
C ALA A 128 3.85 3.62 -3.90
N VAL A 129 4.86 2.88 -3.45
CA VAL A 129 5.61 1.94 -4.28
C VAL A 129 5.79 0.66 -3.48
N SER A 130 5.68 -0.48 -4.16
CA SER A 130 6.12 -1.74 -3.55
C SER A 130 7.61 -1.64 -3.21
N PRO A 131 8.08 -2.16 -2.06
CA PRO A 131 9.51 -2.28 -1.76
C PRO A 131 10.36 -2.77 -2.93
N ASP A 132 9.85 -3.76 -3.69
CA ASP A 132 10.53 -4.35 -4.85
C ASP A 132 10.62 -3.40 -6.06
N ASN A 133 9.79 -2.36 -6.10
CA ASN A 133 9.67 -1.43 -7.21
C ASN A 133 10.33 -0.07 -6.92
N VAL A 134 10.83 0.20 -5.71
CA VAL A 134 11.45 1.49 -5.33
C VAL A 134 12.60 1.87 -6.27
N GLU A 135 13.48 0.91 -6.57
CA GLU A 135 14.65 1.16 -7.42
C GLU A 135 14.24 1.34 -8.90
N ALA A 136 13.15 0.70 -9.32
CA ALA A 136 12.57 0.95 -10.65
C ALA A 136 12.00 2.37 -10.73
N TYR A 137 11.24 2.81 -9.72
CA TYR A 137 10.72 4.17 -9.64
C TYR A 137 11.84 5.21 -9.73
N ARG A 138 12.92 5.03 -8.95
CA ARG A 138 14.08 5.95 -8.94
C ARG A 138 14.79 6.07 -10.28
N ARG A 139 14.77 5.02 -11.09
CA ARG A 139 15.30 5.03 -12.48
C ARG A 139 14.31 5.60 -13.50
N GLY A 140 13.15 6.09 -13.07
CA GLY A 140 12.10 6.59 -13.95
C GLY A 140 11.33 5.48 -14.68
N VAL A 141 11.40 4.23 -14.19
CA VAL A 141 10.77 3.08 -14.84
C VAL A 141 9.34 2.90 -14.34
N VAL A 142 8.41 2.74 -15.28
CA VAL A 142 7.01 2.39 -15.02
C VAL A 142 6.62 1.19 -15.87
N LYS A 143 6.02 0.19 -15.25
CA LYS A 143 5.57 -1.08 -15.88
C LYS A 143 4.13 -0.89 -16.37
N GLY A 144 3.97 -0.16 -17.47
CA GLY A 144 2.69 0.10 -18.11
C GLY A 144 2.51 -0.65 -19.45
N PRO A 145 1.31 -0.57 -20.07
CA PRO A 145 0.12 0.11 -19.55
C PRO A 145 -0.55 -0.67 -18.41
N TRP A 146 -1.20 0.04 -17.49
CA TRP A 146 -1.99 -0.54 -16.40
C TRP A 146 -3.41 -0.83 -16.86
N ARG A 147 -3.97 -1.97 -16.47
CA ARG A 147 -5.39 -2.25 -16.67
C ARG A 147 -6.20 -1.65 -15.52
N ILE A 148 -7.13 -0.74 -15.83
CA ILE A 148 -8.02 -0.10 -14.86
C ILE A 148 -9.49 -0.27 -15.27
N GLU A 149 -10.40 -0.23 -14.31
CA GLU A 149 -11.85 -0.23 -14.56
C GLU A 149 -12.37 1.21 -14.59
N THR A 150 -13.09 1.60 -15.63
CA THR A 150 -13.71 2.94 -15.75
C THR A 150 -15.22 2.81 -16.01
N LEU A 151 -15.92 3.95 -16.04
CA LEU A 151 -17.34 4.00 -16.44
C LEU A 151 -17.62 3.37 -17.81
N ASP A 152 -16.67 3.45 -18.74
CA ASP A 152 -16.78 2.91 -20.10
C ASP A 152 -16.25 1.47 -20.20
N GLY A 153 -15.93 0.84 -19.07
CA GLY A 153 -15.36 -0.51 -18.97
C GLY A 153 -13.84 -0.53 -18.77
N PRO A 154 -13.20 -1.70 -18.93
CA PRO A 154 -11.76 -1.83 -18.72
C PRO A 154 -10.95 -1.03 -19.74
N GLN A 155 -9.99 -0.23 -19.26
CA GLN A 155 -9.11 0.62 -20.06
C GLN A 155 -7.63 0.32 -19.78
N ASN A 156 -6.78 0.62 -20.77
CA ASN A 156 -5.32 0.62 -20.61
C ASN A 156 -4.86 2.04 -20.30
N TYR A 157 -4.32 2.25 -19.10
CA TYR A 157 -3.82 3.53 -18.64
C TYR A 157 -2.28 3.57 -18.73
N SER A 158 -1.76 4.58 -19.42
CA SER A 158 -0.32 4.83 -19.50
C SER A 158 0.06 5.91 -18.49
N PRO A 159 0.62 5.54 -17.32
CA PRO A 159 1.02 6.51 -16.31
C PRO A 159 2.13 7.44 -16.81
N PRO A 160 2.16 8.69 -16.36
CA PRO A 160 3.25 9.60 -16.70
C PRO A 160 4.58 9.13 -16.07
N PRO A 161 5.72 9.67 -16.53
CA PRO A 161 7.02 9.42 -15.90
C PRO A 161 7.01 9.72 -14.40
N PRO A 162 7.77 8.97 -13.58
CA PRO A 162 7.97 9.27 -12.16
C PRO A 162 8.55 10.66 -11.93
N GLY A 163 8.19 11.30 -10.83
CA GLY A 163 8.80 12.55 -10.41
C GLY A 163 10.06 12.37 -9.57
N GLU A 164 10.69 13.48 -9.23
CA GLU A 164 11.83 13.50 -8.32
C GLU A 164 11.39 13.10 -6.90
N VAL A 165 12.12 12.17 -6.28
CA VAL A 165 11.93 11.79 -4.88
C VAL A 165 12.59 12.82 -3.97
N ARG A 166 11.81 13.41 -3.07
CA ARG A 166 12.26 14.37 -2.05
C ARG A 166 12.43 13.73 -0.68
N GLY A 167 11.68 12.69 -0.39
CA GLY A 167 11.72 11.98 0.88
C GLY A 167 11.08 10.60 0.79
N VAL A 168 11.37 9.77 1.79
CA VAL A 168 10.76 8.45 2.00
C VAL A 168 10.13 8.46 3.38
N VAL A 169 8.88 8.02 3.49
CA VAL A 169 8.17 7.91 4.77
C VAL A 169 7.55 6.53 4.91
N ASP A 170 7.30 6.11 6.14
CA ASP A 170 6.49 4.93 6.42
C ASP A 170 5.00 5.27 6.51
N PHE A 171 4.17 4.22 6.52
CA PHE A 171 2.72 4.35 6.61
C PHE A 171 2.27 5.15 7.83
N LYS A 172 2.88 4.89 8.99
CA LYS A 172 2.52 5.52 10.26
C LYS A 172 2.75 7.02 10.19
N CYS A 173 3.91 7.44 9.69
CA CYS A 173 4.23 8.85 9.56
C CYS A 173 3.26 9.56 8.61
N LEU A 174 2.88 8.91 7.50
CA LEU A 174 1.88 9.44 6.57
C LEU A 174 0.54 9.70 7.28
N VAL A 175 -0.04 8.70 7.94
CA VAL A 175 -1.39 8.84 8.52
C VAL A 175 -1.42 9.72 9.77
N GLU A 176 -0.33 9.78 10.53
CA GLU A 176 -0.25 10.60 11.76
C GLU A 176 0.14 12.06 11.49
N LYS A 177 1.03 12.33 10.53
CA LYS A 177 1.59 13.67 10.33
C LYS A 177 1.06 14.44 9.15
N PHE A 178 0.68 13.77 8.06
CA PHE A 178 0.23 14.51 6.88
C PHE A 178 -1.09 15.22 7.18
N ASP A 179 -1.14 16.54 6.96
CA ASP A 179 -2.39 17.29 7.02
C ASP A 179 -2.40 18.38 5.96
N TYR A 180 -3.58 18.77 5.53
CA TYR A 180 -3.73 19.94 4.68
C TYR A 180 -3.68 21.20 5.53
N GLY A 181 -2.89 22.17 5.09
CA GLY A 181 -2.88 23.53 5.64
C GLY A 181 -4.09 24.34 5.19
N ALA A 182 -4.03 25.65 5.45
CA ALA A 182 -5.05 26.59 5.01
C ALA A 182 -5.28 26.50 3.50
N ALA A 183 -6.55 26.55 3.08
CA ALA A 183 -6.97 26.48 1.68
C ALA A 183 -6.40 25.25 0.92
N TRP A 184 -6.36 24.08 1.58
CA TRP A 184 -5.86 22.83 0.99
C TRP A 184 -4.38 22.87 0.58
N SER A 185 -3.59 23.75 1.19
CA SER A 185 -2.15 23.80 0.96
C SER A 185 -1.44 22.57 1.53
N VAL A 186 -0.34 22.17 0.90
CA VAL A 186 0.52 21.08 1.35
C VAL A 186 1.83 21.70 1.82
N ASP A 187 2.23 21.46 3.06
CA ASP A 187 3.55 21.87 3.54
C ASP A 187 4.63 21.13 2.72
N PRO A 188 5.51 21.82 1.99
CA PRO A 188 6.54 21.17 1.17
C PRO A 188 7.53 20.32 1.98
N ASN A 189 7.52 20.42 3.32
CA ASN A 189 8.37 19.67 4.22
C ASN A 189 7.61 18.77 5.20
N TRP A 190 6.33 18.47 4.95
CA TRP A 190 5.49 17.63 5.83
C TRP A 190 6.14 16.29 6.19
N TYR A 191 6.95 15.73 5.29
CA TYR A 191 7.64 14.45 5.44
C TYR A 191 8.89 14.51 6.33
N ARG A 192 9.35 15.71 6.74
CA ARG A 192 10.57 15.83 7.56
C ARG A 192 10.31 15.35 8.99
N GLY A 193 11.24 14.55 9.51
CA GLY A 193 11.15 13.99 10.87
C GLY A 193 10.24 12.76 10.96
N CYS A 194 9.74 12.27 9.83
CA CYS A 194 9.80 10.84 9.55
C CYS A 194 11.29 10.46 9.39
#